data_AF-A0A532CB50-F1
#
_entry.id   AF-A0A532CB50-F1
#
_cell.length_a   1.000
_cell.length_b   1.000
_cell.length_c   1.000
_cell.angle_alpha   90.00
_cell.angle_beta   90.00
_cell.angle_gamma   90.00
#
_symmetry.space_group_name_H-M   'P 1'
#
loop_
_entity.id
_entity.type
_entity.pdbx_description
1 polymer ?
#
loop_
_entity_poly.entity_id
_entity_poly.type
_entity_poly.pdbx_seq_one_letter_code
_entity_poly.pdbx_strand_id
1 'polypeptide(L)'
;MPIAPDSTMRDAFHLVLSMPTRTDPLSVQRAARDFAKREFSGFQYAMVLHTFETDPDPHPPQHPHVHLTVKAAGLDGIRLNPRKADLQRWREGFGEALREHGIEATTTSRIHRTTNERWKVQHLHDQTTKGNLLDRQKRAADTPGKQREVMYHYEQVMRTLARSDRREDRQLAVDLVRYLGGRGRIPETEKGREKDRER
;
A
#
# COMPACT_ATOMS: atom_id res chain seq x y z
N MET A 1 -17.39 1.43 -5.19
CA MET A 1 -17.91 0.31 -4.36
C MET A 1 -17.25 0.33 -2.98
N PRO A 2 -18.00 0.08 -1.89
CA PRO A 2 -17.42 -0.10 -0.57
C PRO A 2 -16.50 -1.33 -0.56
N ILE A 3 -15.39 -1.22 0.16
CA ILE A 3 -14.40 -2.29 0.30
C ILE A 3 -14.91 -3.22 1.41
N ALA A 4 -14.93 -4.52 1.15
CA ALA A 4 -15.27 -5.51 2.18
C ALA A 4 -14.24 -5.45 3.31
N PRO A 5 -14.64 -5.68 4.59
CA PRO A 5 -13.75 -5.57 5.73
C PRO A 5 -12.49 -6.46 5.63
N ASP A 6 -12.58 -7.58 4.88
CA ASP A 6 -11.48 -8.53 4.67
C ASP A 6 -10.71 -8.31 3.34
N SER A 7 -10.87 -7.15 2.69
CA SER A 7 -10.20 -6.90 1.42
C SER A 7 -8.72 -6.54 1.59
N THR A 8 -7.88 -7.03 0.68
CA THR A 8 -6.45 -6.65 0.60
C THR A 8 -6.21 -5.30 -0.09
N MET A 9 -7.28 -4.63 -0.55
CA MET A 9 -7.17 -3.34 -1.23
C MET A 9 -6.99 -2.19 -0.24
N ARG A 10 -6.20 -1.19 -0.64
CA ARG A 10 -5.99 0.02 0.16
C ARG A 10 -7.26 0.86 0.26
N ASP A 11 -7.64 1.25 1.48
CA ASP A 11 -8.78 2.12 1.72
C ASP A 11 -8.46 3.60 1.49
N ALA A 12 -7.24 4.01 1.80
CA ALA A 12 -6.78 5.39 1.69
C ALA A 12 -5.30 5.45 1.29
N PHE A 13 -4.92 6.58 0.71
CA PHE A 13 -3.54 6.97 0.45
C PHE A 13 -3.16 8.11 1.38
N HIS A 14 -1.96 7.99 1.95
CA HIS A 14 -1.42 8.99 2.87
C HIS A 14 -0.23 9.69 2.23
N LEU A 15 -0.33 11.01 2.08
CA LEU A 15 0.70 11.88 1.54
C LEU A 15 1.20 12.80 2.66
N VAL A 16 2.51 12.94 2.77
CA VAL A 16 3.15 13.91 3.67
C VAL A 16 3.81 14.98 2.81
N LEU A 17 3.35 16.22 2.97
CA LEU A 17 3.83 17.39 2.22
C LEU A 17 4.60 18.29 3.19
N SER A 18 5.93 18.27 3.13
CA SER A 18 6.80 19.00 4.04
C SER A 18 7.58 20.12 3.35
N MET A 19 7.98 21.12 4.13
CA MET A 19 8.86 22.21 3.70
C MET A 19 9.98 22.45 4.72
N PRO A 20 11.14 23.01 4.32
CA PRO A 20 12.23 23.29 5.23
C PRO A 20 11.84 24.15 6.43
N THR A 21 12.65 24.08 7.49
CA THR A 21 12.52 24.98 8.64
C THR A 21 12.55 26.44 8.19
N ARG A 22 11.78 27.30 8.87
CA ARG A 22 11.55 28.73 8.54
C ARG A 22 10.60 29.02 7.38
N THR A 23 9.94 28.01 6.81
CA THR A 23 8.80 28.24 5.91
C THR A 23 7.55 28.56 6.73
N ASP A 24 6.74 29.54 6.31
CA ASP A 24 5.47 29.86 6.97
C ASP A 24 4.51 28.65 6.95
N PRO A 25 4.15 28.04 8.10
CA PRO A 25 3.32 26.84 8.15
C PRO A 25 1.93 27.04 7.55
N LEU A 26 1.36 28.25 7.69
CA LEU A 26 0.02 28.54 7.18
C LEU A 26 0.02 28.59 5.64
N SER A 27 1.05 29.19 5.03
CA SER A 27 1.24 29.18 3.58
C SER A 27 1.45 27.76 3.05
N VAL A 28 2.19 26.90 3.78
CA VAL A 28 2.31 25.47 3.44
C VAL A 28 0.95 24.76 3.48
N GLN A 29 0.13 25.02 4.51
CA GLN A 29 -1.22 24.45 4.59
C GLN A 29 -2.12 24.92 3.45
N ARG A 30 -2.08 26.21 3.10
CA ARG A 30 -2.85 26.77 1.99
C ARG A 30 -2.43 26.17 0.65
N ALA A 31 -1.12 26.05 0.41
CA ALA A 31 -0.58 25.39 -0.78
C ALA A 31 -0.98 23.92 -0.86
N ALA A 32 -0.90 23.17 0.26
CA ALA A 32 -1.34 21.78 0.33
C ALA A 32 -2.83 21.64 0.04
N ARG A 33 -3.65 22.58 0.52
CA ARG A 33 -5.10 22.61 0.24
C ARG A 33 -5.39 22.84 -1.24
N ASP A 34 -4.71 23.79 -1.86
CA ASP A 34 -4.97 24.13 -3.27
C ASP A 34 -4.45 23.04 -4.21
N PHE A 35 -3.30 22.44 -3.87
CA PHE A 35 -2.83 21.20 -4.50
C PHE A 35 -3.88 20.09 -4.41
N ALA A 36 -4.40 19.81 -3.21
CA ALA A 36 -5.37 18.74 -3.01
C ALA A 36 -6.69 18.99 -3.76
N LYS A 37 -7.15 20.24 -3.82
CA LYS A 37 -8.33 20.63 -4.61
C LYS A 37 -8.15 20.36 -6.11
N ARG A 38 -6.96 20.63 -6.66
CA ARG A 38 -6.65 20.43 -8.08
C ARG A 38 -6.52 18.94 -8.41
N GLU A 39 -5.73 18.22 -7.62
CA GLU A 39 -5.38 16.81 -7.91
C GLU A 39 -6.48 15.83 -7.50
N PHE A 40 -7.18 16.10 -6.40
CA PHE A 40 -8.13 15.18 -5.79
C PHE A 40 -9.57 15.69 -5.78
N SER A 41 -9.95 16.53 -6.75
CA SER A 41 -11.31 17.09 -6.87
C SER A 41 -12.43 16.03 -6.91
N GLY A 42 -12.16 14.85 -7.45
CA GLY A 42 -13.08 13.71 -7.50
C GLY A 42 -13.03 12.77 -6.29
N PHE A 43 -12.23 13.08 -5.26
CA PHE A 43 -12.00 12.21 -4.11
C PHE A 43 -12.30 12.92 -2.79
N GLN A 44 -12.67 12.14 -1.78
CA GLN A 44 -12.77 12.65 -0.41
C GLN A 44 -11.37 12.65 0.22
N TYR A 45 -10.99 13.75 0.85
CA TYR A 45 -9.72 13.87 1.55
C TYR A 45 -9.84 14.69 2.84
N ALA A 46 -8.93 14.43 3.78
CA ALA A 46 -8.76 15.20 5.00
C ALA A 46 -7.29 15.60 5.13
N MET A 47 -7.02 16.78 5.70
CA MET A 47 -5.66 17.24 5.91
C MET A 47 -5.44 17.85 7.29
N VAL A 48 -4.24 17.68 7.83
CA VAL A 48 -3.81 18.25 9.12
C VAL A 48 -2.42 18.85 8.94
N LEU A 49 -2.22 20.07 9.45
CA LEU A 49 -0.91 20.70 9.53
C LEU A 49 -0.28 20.33 10.88
N HIS A 50 0.95 19.84 10.84
CA HIS A 50 1.81 19.71 12.00
C HIS A 50 3.00 20.67 11.91
N THR A 51 3.31 21.25 13.06
CA THR A 51 4.48 22.06 13.36
C THR A 51 5.20 21.43 14.55
N PHE A 52 6.41 21.88 14.85
CA PHE A 52 7.18 21.40 16.00
C PHE A 52 6.38 21.37 17.31
N GLU A 53 5.48 22.33 17.51
CA GLU A 53 4.66 22.47 18.73
C GLU A 53 3.36 21.65 18.70
N THR A 54 2.87 21.28 17.51
CA THR A 54 1.53 20.67 17.33
C THR A 54 1.60 19.21 16.88
N ASP A 55 2.80 18.70 16.62
CA ASP A 55 3.03 17.31 16.27
C ASP A 55 2.93 16.43 17.54
N PRO A 56 2.13 15.35 17.53
CA PRO A 56 1.97 14.45 18.67
C PRO A 56 3.18 13.51 18.89
N ASP A 57 4.15 13.46 17.99
CA ASP A 57 5.34 12.62 18.13
C ASP A 57 6.19 13.08 19.34
N PRO A 58 6.72 12.14 20.17
CA PRO A 58 7.63 12.49 21.27
C PRO A 58 8.92 13.21 20.82
N HIS A 59 9.32 13.10 19.55
CA HIS A 59 10.46 13.79 18.96
C HIS A 59 10.03 14.52 17.68
N PRO A 60 9.30 15.64 17.80
CA PRO A 60 8.63 16.25 16.67
C PRO A 60 9.64 16.85 15.67
N PRO A 61 9.40 16.69 14.35
CA PRO A 61 10.24 17.33 13.35
C PRO A 61 10.17 18.86 13.47
N GLN A 62 11.32 19.54 13.35
CA GLN A 62 11.36 21.00 13.36
C GLN A 62 10.69 21.65 12.13
N HIS A 63 10.40 20.87 11.09
CA HIS A 63 9.93 21.35 9.81
C HIS A 63 8.40 21.21 9.69
N PRO A 64 7.70 22.25 9.19
CA PRO A 64 6.25 22.17 9.00
C PRO A 64 5.89 21.14 7.93
N HIS A 65 4.87 20.34 8.21
CA HIS A 65 4.39 19.33 7.26
C HIS A 65 2.89 19.11 7.37
N VAL A 66 2.28 18.78 6.23
CA VAL A 66 0.85 18.52 6.12
C VAL A 66 0.65 17.04 5.83
N HIS A 67 -0.13 16.39 6.71
CA HIS A 67 -0.66 15.06 6.47
C HIS A 67 -1.92 15.18 5.63
N LEU A 68 -1.93 14.59 4.44
CA LEU A 68 -3.07 14.53 3.55
C LEU A 68 -3.47 13.07 3.36
N THR A 69 -4.67 12.73 3.83
CA THR A 69 -5.25 11.39 3.67
C THR A 69 -6.36 11.46 2.63
N VAL A 70 -6.21 10.71 1.54
CA VAL A 70 -7.15 10.65 0.42
C VAL A 70 -7.81 9.28 0.39
N LYS A 71 -9.15 9.24 0.38
CA LYS A 71 -9.91 8.00 0.23
C LYS A 71 -9.62 7.40 -1.15
N ALA A 72 -9.29 6.11 -1.19
CA ALA A 72 -8.96 5.42 -2.44
C ALA A 72 -10.17 5.27 -3.37
N ALA A 73 -11.39 5.33 -2.85
CA ALA A 73 -12.61 5.32 -3.67
C ALA A 73 -13.02 6.76 -4.02
N GLY A 74 -13.07 7.06 -5.32
CA GLY A 74 -13.59 8.31 -5.87
C GLY A 74 -15.10 8.40 -5.79
N LEU A 75 -15.61 9.62 -5.98
CA LEU A 75 -17.03 9.95 -5.99
C LEU A 75 -17.76 9.35 -7.21
N ASP A 76 -17.04 9.19 -8.31
CA ASP A 76 -17.46 8.54 -9.55
C ASP A 76 -17.40 7.00 -9.50
N GLY A 77 -16.95 6.44 -8.37
CA GLY A 77 -16.75 5.01 -8.20
C GLY A 77 -15.42 4.49 -8.75
N ILE A 78 -14.62 5.33 -9.40
CA ILE A 78 -13.27 5.00 -9.87
C ILE A 78 -12.31 5.06 -8.68
N ARG A 79 -11.40 4.09 -8.61
CA ARG A 79 -10.42 4.03 -7.52
C ARG A 79 -9.15 4.78 -7.89
N LEU A 80 -8.61 5.53 -6.94
CA LEU A 80 -7.30 6.14 -7.05
C LEU A 80 -6.24 5.03 -7.18
N ASN A 81 -5.45 5.10 -8.25
CA ASN A 81 -4.38 4.13 -8.51
C ASN A 81 -3.07 4.86 -8.84
N PRO A 82 -2.37 5.41 -7.83
CA PRO A 82 -1.16 6.20 -8.05
C PRO A 82 -0.06 5.35 -8.68
N ARG A 83 0.36 5.74 -9.88
CA ARG A 83 1.52 5.21 -10.59
C ARG A 83 2.72 6.14 -10.39
N LYS A 84 3.89 5.69 -10.83
CA LYS A 84 5.15 6.44 -10.71
C LYS A 84 5.08 7.83 -11.36
N ALA A 85 4.40 7.96 -12.51
CA ALA A 85 4.22 9.24 -13.18
C ALA A 85 3.38 10.21 -12.34
N ASP A 86 2.36 9.71 -11.63
CA ASP A 86 1.47 10.52 -10.80
C ASP A 86 2.25 11.13 -9.64
N LEU A 87 3.16 10.36 -9.01
CA LEU A 87 4.02 10.88 -7.94
C LEU A 87 4.91 12.03 -8.39
N GLN A 88 5.36 12.06 -9.65
CA GLN A 88 6.14 13.17 -10.19
C GLN A 88 5.23 14.38 -10.40
N ARG A 89 4.06 14.20 -11.02
CA ARG A 89 3.08 15.29 -11.21
C ARG A 89 2.62 15.88 -9.88
N TRP A 90 2.44 15.06 -8.85
CA TRP A 90 2.08 15.53 -7.51
C TRP A 90 3.16 16.41 -6.89
N ARG A 91 4.44 16.06 -7.08
CA ARG A 91 5.56 16.90 -6.62
C ARG A 91 5.63 18.22 -7.37
N GLU A 92 5.34 18.20 -8.66
CA GLU A 92 5.32 19.40 -9.50
C GLU A 92 4.15 20.31 -9.14
N GLY A 93 2.94 19.75 -9.04
CA GLY A 93 1.74 20.49 -8.66
C GLY A 93 1.80 21.05 -7.24
N PHE A 94 2.40 20.33 -6.27
CA PHE A 94 2.64 20.90 -4.95
C PHE A 94 3.66 22.04 -4.99
N GLY A 95 4.75 21.89 -5.77
CA GLY A 95 5.73 22.98 -5.95
C GLY A 95 5.16 24.21 -6.64
N GLU A 96 4.26 24.03 -7.60
CA GLU A 96 3.52 25.12 -8.24
C GLU A 96 2.61 25.83 -7.24
N ALA A 97 1.82 25.08 -6.46
CA ALA A 97 0.98 25.65 -5.41
C ALA A 97 1.82 26.44 -4.38
N LEU A 98 2.99 25.95 -3.98
CA LEU A 98 3.88 26.68 -3.08
C LEU A 98 4.31 28.04 -3.65
N ARG A 99 4.64 28.11 -4.96
CA ARG A 99 5.03 29.37 -5.61
C ARG A 99 3.88 30.37 -5.67
N GLU A 100 2.66 29.92 -5.90
CA GLU A 100 1.46 30.77 -5.86
C GLU A 100 1.23 31.38 -4.47
N HIS A 101 1.66 30.68 -3.41
CA HIS A 101 1.63 31.16 -2.03
C HIS A 101 2.93 31.87 -1.59
N GLY A 102 3.78 32.28 -2.54
CA GLY A 102 4.99 33.07 -2.27
C GLY A 102 6.16 32.28 -1.68
N ILE A 103 6.09 30.96 -1.68
CA ILE A 103 7.18 30.09 -1.23
C ILE A 103 8.00 29.66 -2.45
N GLU A 104 9.26 30.09 -2.51
CA GLU A 104 10.19 29.64 -3.55
C GLU A 104 10.52 28.16 -3.36
N ALA A 105 9.84 27.31 -4.12
CA ALA A 105 10.06 25.87 -4.13
C ALA A 105 10.56 25.42 -5.50
N THR A 106 11.69 24.71 -5.54
CA THR A 106 12.22 24.11 -6.76
C THR A 106 11.94 22.60 -6.77
N THR A 107 11.04 22.16 -7.67
CA THR A 107 10.73 20.74 -7.84
C THR A 107 11.76 20.10 -8.76
N THR A 108 12.86 19.59 -8.20
CA THR A 108 13.82 18.80 -8.98
C THR A 108 13.39 17.33 -9.01
N SER A 109 13.13 16.79 -10.20
CA SER A 109 13.03 15.33 -10.39
C SER A 109 14.32 14.67 -9.92
N ARG A 110 14.24 13.51 -9.26
CA ARG A 110 15.40 12.75 -8.80
C ARG A 110 16.42 12.46 -9.91
N ILE A 111 15.96 12.38 -11.16
CA ILE A 111 16.82 12.16 -12.34
C ILE A 111 17.64 13.41 -12.69
N HIS A 112 17.13 14.61 -12.42
CA HIS A 112 17.79 15.89 -12.73
C HIS A 112 18.76 16.37 -11.65
N ARG A 113 18.80 15.74 -10.48
CA ARG A 113 19.69 16.12 -9.36
C ARG A 113 21.07 15.45 -9.42
N THR A 114 21.38 14.69 -10.47
CA THR A 114 22.58 13.84 -10.56
C THR A 114 23.84 14.54 -11.09
N THR A 115 23.83 15.85 -11.34
CA THR A 115 24.98 16.56 -11.94
C THR A 115 25.91 17.27 -10.96
N ASN A 116 25.63 17.32 -9.65
CA ASN A 116 26.64 17.73 -8.68
C ASN A 116 26.54 16.90 -7.39
N GLU A 117 27.67 16.25 -7.10
CA GLU A 117 27.97 15.43 -5.93
C GLU A 117 27.07 14.21 -5.74
N ARG A 118 27.61 13.06 -6.17
CA ARG A 118 27.19 11.74 -5.72
C ARG A 118 27.15 11.73 -4.20
N TRP A 119 25.97 11.96 -3.63
CA TRP A 119 25.58 11.24 -2.44
C TRP A 119 25.61 9.77 -2.83
N LYS A 120 26.72 9.09 -2.52
CA LYS A 120 26.69 7.63 -2.36
C LYS A 120 25.56 7.42 -1.36
N VAL A 121 24.43 6.90 -1.84
CA VAL A 121 23.52 6.18 -0.96
C VAL A 121 24.35 4.98 -0.49
N GLN A 122 25.17 5.21 0.53
CA GLN A 122 25.48 4.15 1.45
C GLN A 122 24.11 3.81 1.99
N HIS A 123 23.55 2.72 1.46
CA HIS A 123 22.57 1.98 2.21
C HIS A 123 23.30 1.65 3.52
N LEU A 124 23.14 2.51 4.52
CA LEU A 124 23.20 2.11 5.91
C LEU A 124 22.29 0.89 5.92
N HIS A 125 22.90 -0.27 6.04
CA HIS A 125 22.21 -1.53 6.18
C HIS A 125 21.47 -1.40 7.51
N ASP A 126 20.29 -0.80 7.45
CA ASP A 126 19.35 -0.86 8.53
C ASP A 126 19.04 -2.35 8.70
N GLN A 127 19.47 -2.91 9.84
CA GLN A 127 19.35 -4.32 10.14
C GLN A 127 17.87 -4.77 10.14
N THR A 128 16.93 -3.83 10.19
CA THR A 128 15.48 -4.08 10.03
C THR A 128 15.08 -4.41 8.58
N THR A 129 15.83 -3.97 7.56
CA THR A 129 15.53 -4.28 6.15
C THR A 129 15.86 -5.73 5.80
N LYS A 130 16.88 -6.32 6.46
CA LYS A 130 17.10 -7.78 6.40
C LYS A 130 15.96 -8.53 7.09
N GLY A 131 15.45 -8.03 8.21
CA GLY A 131 14.27 -8.59 8.88
C GLY A 131 13.07 -8.68 7.93
N ASN A 132 12.75 -7.61 7.20
CA ASN A 132 11.58 -7.58 6.30
C ASN A 132 11.74 -8.39 5.01
N LEU A 133 12.94 -8.47 4.42
CA LEU A 133 13.21 -9.33 3.26
C LEU A 133 13.25 -10.82 3.64
N LEU A 134 13.88 -11.15 4.78
CA LEU A 134 13.90 -12.50 5.33
C LEU A 134 12.52 -12.93 5.82
N ASP A 135 11.72 -12.04 6.39
CA ASP A 135 10.35 -12.33 6.81
C ASP A 135 9.41 -12.48 5.60
N ARG A 136 9.61 -11.72 4.52
CA ARG A 136 8.89 -11.91 3.25
C ARG A 136 9.28 -13.22 2.56
N GLN A 137 10.57 -13.59 2.57
CA GLN A 137 11.05 -14.88 2.07
C GLN A 137 10.60 -16.04 2.97
N LYS A 138 10.62 -15.89 4.30
CA LYS A 138 10.09 -16.88 5.26
C LYS A 138 8.60 -17.05 5.08
N ARG A 139 7.79 -15.99 4.96
CA ARG A 139 6.35 -16.09 4.68
C ARG A 139 6.04 -16.77 3.34
N ALA A 140 6.86 -16.54 2.31
CA ALA A 140 6.74 -17.23 1.03
C ALA A 140 7.20 -18.69 1.08
N ALA A 141 8.25 -19.01 1.86
CA ALA A 141 8.79 -20.35 2.04
C ALA A 141 8.04 -21.21 3.09
N ASP A 142 7.28 -20.57 3.98
CA ASP A 142 6.45 -21.17 5.05
C ASP A 142 5.00 -21.41 4.60
N THR A 143 4.66 -21.02 3.36
CA THR A 143 3.37 -21.37 2.74
C THR A 143 3.08 -22.88 2.75
N PRO A 144 4.05 -23.79 2.52
CA PRO A 144 3.85 -25.24 2.66
C PRO A 144 3.67 -25.68 4.13
N GLY A 145 4.30 -24.99 5.08
CA GLY A 145 4.21 -25.27 6.52
C GLY A 145 2.83 -24.91 7.08
N LYS A 146 2.35 -23.71 6.78
CA LYS A 146 0.98 -23.27 7.11
C LYS A 146 -0.08 -24.13 6.44
N GLN A 147 0.12 -24.56 5.20
CA GLN A 147 -0.83 -25.47 4.56
C GLN A 147 -0.87 -26.83 5.27
N ARG A 148 0.27 -27.37 5.73
CA ARG A 148 0.31 -28.60 6.53
C ARG A 148 -0.36 -28.43 7.90
N GLU A 149 -0.11 -27.31 8.58
CA GLU A 149 -0.72 -26.99 9.88
C GLU A 149 -2.24 -26.83 9.76
N VAL A 150 -2.70 -26.09 8.77
CA VAL A 150 -4.13 -25.95 8.46
C VAL A 150 -4.74 -27.33 8.15
N MET A 151 -4.09 -28.15 7.32
CA MET A 151 -4.57 -29.51 7.02
C MET A 151 -4.60 -30.43 8.26
N TYR A 152 -3.65 -30.30 9.18
CA TYR A 152 -3.66 -31.02 10.46
C TYR A 152 -4.89 -30.67 11.30
N HIS A 153 -5.23 -29.38 11.41
CA HIS A 153 -6.45 -28.96 12.12
C HIS A 153 -7.72 -29.45 11.45
N TYR A 154 -7.79 -29.40 10.12
CA TYR A 154 -8.92 -29.99 9.37
C TYR A 154 -9.05 -31.49 9.63
N GLU A 155 -7.95 -32.23 9.69
CA GLU A 155 -7.97 -33.66 10.02
C GLU A 155 -8.52 -33.92 11.44
N GLN A 156 -8.11 -33.14 12.43
CA GLN A 156 -8.60 -33.28 13.81
C GLN A 156 -10.10 -32.99 13.91
N VAL A 157 -10.58 -31.95 13.22
CA VAL A 157 -12.01 -31.62 13.15
C VAL A 157 -12.78 -32.74 12.45
N MET A 158 -12.31 -33.23 11.30
CA MET A 158 -12.96 -34.33 10.59
C MET A 158 -13.00 -35.63 11.41
N ARG A 159 -11.94 -35.97 12.14
CA ARG A 159 -11.92 -37.12 13.05
C ARG A 159 -12.93 -36.98 14.19
N THR A 160 -13.06 -35.77 14.73
CA THR A 160 -14.05 -35.48 15.78
C THR A 160 -15.48 -35.59 15.25
N LEU A 161 -15.75 -35.00 14.08
CA LEU A 161 -17.06 -35.07 13.42
C LEU A 161 -17.45 -36.50 13.03
N ALA A 162 -16.49 -37.30 12.55
CA ALA A 162 -16.72 -38.70 12.20
C ALA A 162 -17.03 -39.61 13.42
N ARG A 163 -16.61 -39.20 14.61
CA ARG A 163 -16.86 -39.90 15.89
C ARG A 163 -18.07 -39.37 16.66
N SER A 164 -18.73 -38.31 16.16
CA SER A 164 -19.92 -37.75 16.78
C SER A 164 -21.11 -38.69 16.66
N ASP A 165 -21.93 -38.75 17.71
CA ASP A 165 -23.15 -39.57 17.74
C ASP A 165 -24.22 -39.04 16.77
N ARG A 166 -24.12 -37.77 16.37
CA ARG A 166 -25.04 -37.12 15.43
C ARG A 166 -24.77 -37.58 14.00
N ARG A 167 -25.84 -37.96 13.30
CA ARG A 167 -25.76 -38.41 11.90
C ARG A 167 -25.32 -37.28 10.95
N GLU A 168 -25.72 -36.05 11.26
CA GLU A 168 -25.39 -34.84 10.49
C GLU A 168 -23.88 -34.55 10.50
N ASP A 169 -23.25 -34.64 11.67
CA ASP A 169 -21.80 -34.43 11.83
C ASP A 169 -20.99 -35.49 11.07
N ARG A 170 -21.45 -36.75 11.11
CA ARG A 170 -20.83 -37.85 10.35
C ARG A 170 -20.97 -37.66 8.84
N GLN A 171 -22.10 -37.12 8.38
CA GLN A 171 -22.32 -36.80 6.96
C GLN A 171 -21.42 -35.64 6.50
N LEU A 172 -21.30 -34.60 7.33
CA LEU A 172 -20.44 -33.44 7.05
C LEU A 172 -18.96 -33.85 6.94
N ALA A 173 -18.50 -34.79 7.77
CA ALA A 173 -17.14 -35.33 7.67
C ALA A 173 -16.88 -36.01 6.31
N VAL A 174 -17.84 -36.77 5.78
CA VAL A 174 -17.72 -37.44 4.47
C VAL A 174 -17.64 -36.42 3.32
N ASP A 175 -18.44 -35.36 3.38
CA ASP A 175 -18.48 -34.32 2.35
C ASP A 175 -17.19 -33.48 2.34
N LEU A 176 -16.63 -33.18 3.51
CA LEU A 176 -15.33 -32.51 3.65
C LEU A 176 -14.18 -33.33 3.06
N VAL A 177 -14.14 -34.64 3.29
CA VAL A 177 -13.14 -35.55 2.69
C VAL A 177 -13.23 -35.54 1.16
N ARG A 178 -14.45 -35.57 0.61
CA ARG A 178 -14.67 -35.52 -0.84
C ARG A 178 -14.23 -34.18 -1.44
N TYR A 179 -14.56 -33.08 -0.77
CA TYR A 179 -14.20 -31.73 -1.21
C TYR A 179 -12.68 -31.50 -1.18
N LEU A 180 -12.00 -31.94 -0.13
CA LEU A 180 -10.54 -31.79 0.00
C LEU A 180 -9.76 -32.74 -0.93
N GLY A 181 -10.27 -33.96 -1.19
CA GLY A 181 -9.68 -34.90 -2.15
C GLY A 181 -9.80 -34.45 -3.62
N GLY A 182 -10.79 -33.63 -3.96
CA GLY A 182 -11.05 -33.16 -5.33
C GLY A 182 -10.12 -32.03 -5.83
N ARG A 183 -9.37 -31.37 -4.94
CA ARG A 183 -8.60 -30.16 -5.27
C ARG A 183 -7.13 -30.41 -5.68
N GLY A 184 -6.70 -31.67 -5.77
CA GLY A 184 -5.33 -32.08 -6.11
C GLY A 184 -4.93 -32.00 -7.60
N ARG A 185 -5.80 -31.51 -8.49
CA ARG A 185 -5.48 -31.30 -9.91
C ARG A 185 -5.82 -29.85 -10.29
N ILE A 186 -4.80 -29.00 -10.35
CA ILE A 186 -4.88 -27.72 -11.07
C ILE A 186 -4.53 -28.04 -12.54
N PRO A 187 -5.38 -27.76 -13.54
CA PRO A 187 -4.92 -27.73 -14.93
C PRO A 187 -4.09 -26.47 -15.12
N GLU A 188 -2.83 -26.63 -15.51
CA GLU A 188 -2.01 -25.53 -16.01
C GLU A 188 -2.67 -24.98 -17.29
N THR A 189 -3.17 -23.75 -17.23
CA THR A 189 -3.50 -22.98 -18.43
C THR A 189 -2.21 -22.65 -19.16
N GLU A 190 -1.85 -23.48 -20.15
CA GLU A 190 -0.81 -23.14 -21.12
C GLU A 190 -1.25 -21.94 -21.97
N LYS A 191 -0.43 -20.89 -21.86
CA LYS A 191 -0.47 -19.69 -22.68
C LYS A 191 -0.24 -20.04 -24.15
N GLY A 192 -1.15 -19.59 -25.01
CA GLY A 192 -0.97 -19.60 -26.45
C GLY A 192 0.35 -18.97 -26.86
N ARG A 193 1.21 -19.77 -27.49
CA ARG A 193 2.29 -19.30 -28.37
C ARG A 193 1.68 -19.08 -29.74
N GLU A 194 1.28 -17.85 -30.02
CA GLU A 194 1.13 -17.39 -31.40
C GLU A 194 2.13 -16.25 -31.58
N LYS A 195 3.30 -16.61 -32.12
CA LYS A 195 4.25 -15.65 -32.68
C LYS A 195 4.08 -15.69 -34.18
N ASP A 196 3.32 -14.72 -34.65
CA ASP A 196 3.40 -14.20 -36.00
C ASP A 196 4.79 -13.59 -36.22
N ARG A 197 5.48 -13.98 -37.30
CA ARG A 197 6.35 -13.14 -38.16
C ARG A 197 7.14 -13.95 -39.20
N GLU A 198 6.91 -13.56 -40.45
CA GLU A 198 7.83 -13.48 -41.60
C GLU A 198 8.36 -14.77 -42.22
N ARG A 199 7.84 -15.07 -43.42
CA ARG A 199 8.56 -14.84 -44.70
C ARG A 199 7.59 -14.74 -45.87
#